data_AF-A0A0Q9NNG3-F1
#
_entry.id   AF-A0A0Q9NNG3-F1
#
_cell.length_a   1.000
_cell.length_b   1.000
_cell.length_c   1.000
_cell.angle_alpha   90.00
_cell.angle_beta   90.00
_cell.angle_gamma   90.00
#
_symmetry.space_group_name_H-M   'P 1'
#
loop_
_entity.id
_entity.type
_entity.pdbx_description
1 polymer ?
#
loop_
_entity_poly.entity_id
_entity_poly.type
_entity_poly.pdbx_seq_one_letter_code
_entity_poly.pdbx_strand_id
1 'polypeptide(L)'
;MFTKRTALIGTAVALAAAAFAGPAQAASSDGAQVSKPGECGTYSDPRFCHSGVTVSTDVSTPSGLESSSYNSSSTYPDDQSAGSTVRTRINTHSLDRNGESIEVGQHYAQTTGRCTDREDSQQVRDRLLYNREVYYCR
;
A
#
# COMPACT_ATOMS: atom_id res chain seq x y z
N MET A 1 64.75 10.76 -26.18
CA MET A 1 63.41 11.32 -26.40
C MET A 1 62.54 10.83 -25.24
N PHE A 2 62.08 11.76 -24.39
CA PHE A 2 61.35 11.48 -23.15
C PHE A 2 59.86 11.24 -23.41
N THR A 3 59.29 10.20 -22.82
CA THR A 3 57.91 10.26 -22.28
C THR A 3 57.83 9.47 -20.97
N LYS A 4 57.70 10.22 -19.87
CA LYS A 4 57.23 9.81 -18.52
C LYS A 4 55.76 9.33 -18.64
N ARG A 5 55.22 8.41 -17.85
CA ARG A 5 54.88 8.59 -16.42
C ARG A 5 54.59 7.25 -15.72
N THR A 6 55.08 7.22 -14.49
CA THR A 6 55.00 6.26 -13.39
C THR A 6 53.64 6.25 -12.67
N ALA A 7 53.21 5.08 -12.18
CA ALA A 7 52.63 4.82 -10.84
C ALA A 7 52.41 3.29 -10.70
N LEU A 8 53.35 2.52 -10.12
CA LEU A 8 53.57 2.21 -8.69
C LEU A 8 52.39 1.49 -7.99
N ILE A 9 52.58 0.17 -7.80
CA ILE A 9 52.47 -0.64 -6.56
C ILE A 9 51.22 -0.49 -5.69
N GLY A 10 50.59 -1.63 -5.36
CA GLY A 10 49.82 -1.72 -4.12
C GLY A 10 48.99 -2.99 -3.93
N THR A 11 49.66 -4.09 -3.58
CA THR A 11 49.24 -5.14 -2.62
C THR A 11 47.80 -5.69 -2.60
N ALA A 12 47.75 -7.02 -2.73
CA ALA A 12 46.65 -7.92 -2.35
C ALA A 12 46.08 -7.66 -0.95
N VAL A 13 44.81 -8.07 -0.75
CA VAL A 13 44.33 -8.99 0.31
C VAL A 13 42.79 -8.99 0.34
N ALA A 14 42.22 -10.20 0.55
CA ALA A 14 40.89 -10.52 1.07
C ALA A 14 39.67 -10.28 0.14
N LEU A 15 38.61 -11.08 0.15
CA LEU A 15 38.21 -12.17 1.04
C LEU A 15 37.28 -13.08 0.23
N ALA A 16 37.52 -14.39 0.27
CA ALA A 16 36.53 -15.37 -0.13
C ALA A 16 35.38 -15.33 0.90
N ALA A 17 34.20 -14.92 0.47
CA ALA A 17 32.94 -15.21 1.13
C ALA A 17 31.82 -15.10 0.09
N ALA A 18 31.73 -16.09 -0.79
CA ALA A 18 30.46 -16.39 -1.44
C ALA A 18 29.54 -16.96 -0.36
N ALA A 19 28.96 -16.07 0.45
CA ALA A 19 27.86 -16.42 1.32
C ALA A 19 26.76 -16.98 0.42
N PHE A 20 26.40 -18.23 0.67
CA PHE A 20 25.21 -18.85 0.11
C PHE A 20 24.07 -17.84 0.24
N ALA A 21 23.59 -17.32 -0.89
CA ALA A 21 22.25 -16.77 -0.96
C ALA A 21 21.31 -17.95 -0.70
N GLY A 22 21.11 -18.26 0.59
CA GLY A 22 20.01 -19.11 0.99
C GLY A 22 18.74 -18.54 0.36
N PRO A 23 17.78 -19.39 -0.02
CA PRO A 23 16.50 -18.89 -0.47
C PRO A 23 16.00 -17.91 0.58
N ALA A 24 15.73 -16.66 0.17
CA ALA A 24 15.05 -15.69 1.01
C ALA A 24 13.87 -16.44 1.62
N GLN A 25 13.92 -16.65 2.94
CA GLN A 25 12.91 -17.40 3.66
C GLN A 25 11.59 -16.73 3.28
N ALA A 26 10.71 -17.49 2.63
CA ALA A 26 9.38 -17.01 2.27
C ALA A 26 8.78 -16.45 3.56
N ALA A 27 8.56 -15.14 3.59
CA ALA A 27 7.89 -14.49 4.69
C ALA A 27 6.60 -15.26 4.98
N SER A 28 6.45 -15.75 6.21
CA SER A 28 5.20 -16.38 6.63
C SER A 28 4.13 -15.30 6.61
N SER A 29 3.01 -15.59 5.96
CA SER A 29 1.80 -14.78 6.06
C SER A 29 0.75 -15.63 6.76
N ASP A 30 0.09 -15.06 7.76
CA ASP A 30 -1.01 -15.73 8.49
C ASP A 30 -2.32 -15.78 7.68
N GLY A 31 -2.24 -15.46 6.38
CA GLY A 31 -3.37 -15.38 5.47
C GLY A 31 -4.00 -13.99 5.43
N ALA A 32 -5.02 -13.84 4.58
CA ALA A 32 -5.78 -12.60 4.49
C ALA A 32 -7.02 -12.67 5.37
N GLN A 33 -7.21 -11.69 6.25
CA GLN A 33 -8.44 -11.52 7.00
C GLN A 33 -9.44 -10.72 6.15
N VAL A 34 -10.59 -11.32 5.84
CA VAL A 34 -11.64 -10.66 5.05
C VAL A 34 -12.84 -10.39 5.94
N SER A 35 -13.17 -9.11 6.12
CA SER A 35 -14.41 -8.66 6.73
C SER A 35 -15.35 -8.09 5.67
N LYS A 36 -16.64 -8.34 5.81
CA LYS A 36 -17.67 -7.81 4.91
C LYS A 36 -18.66 -6.98 5.73
N PRO A 37 -18.37 -5.69 5.97
CA PRO A 37 -19.37 -4.80 6.52
C PRO A 37 -20.49 -4.63 5.50
N GLY A 38 -21.69 -5.12 5.85
CA GLY A 38 -22.90 -4.95 5.07
C GLY A 38 -24.02 -4.59 6.02
N GLU A 39 -24.53 -3.37 5.92
CA GLU A 39 -25.74 -2.95 6.61
C GLU A 39 -26.75 -2.52 5.56
N CYS A 40 -27.71 -3.42 5.32
CA CYS A 40 -29.00 -3.04 4.78
C CYS A 40 -29.91 -2.93 6.01
N GLY A 41 -30.39 -1.72 6.35
CA GLY A 41 -31.35 -1.56 7.44
C GLY A 41 -32.55 -2.49 7.25
N THR A 42 -33.18 -2.90 8.36
CA THR A 42 -34.33 -3.84 8.43
C THR A 42 -35.53 -3.44 7.56
N TYR A 43 -35.52 -2.23 7.02
CA TYR A 43 -36.39 -1.77 5.96
C TYR A 43 -35.56 -1.63 4.69
N SER A 44 -35.87 -2.50 3.73
CA SER A 44 -35.27 -2.69 2.41
C SER A 44 -35.37 -1.47 1.48
N ASP A 45 -34.94 -0.29 1.94
CA ASP A 45 -34.72 0.85 1.06
C ASP A 45 -33.28 0.76 0.53
N PRO A 46 -33.08 0.42 -0.76
CA PRO A 46 -31.76 0.28 -1.35
C PRO A 46 -30.95 1.58 -1.31
N ARG A 47 -31.57 2.73 -1.01
CA ARG A 47 -30.92 4.03 -0.83
C ARG A 47 -30.10 4.16 0.47
N PHE A 48 -30.25 3.23 1.42
CA PHE A 48 -29.45 3.20 2.65
C PHE A 48 -28.62 1.91 2.76
N CYS A 49 -28.43 1.19 1.66
CA CYS A 49 -27.61 -0.02 1.65
C CYS A 49 -26.12 0.33 1.57
N HIS A 50 -25.41 0.09 2.65
CA HIS A 50 -23.95 0.15 2.66
C HIS A 50 -23.41 -1.26 2.46
N SER A 51 -22.57 -1.42 1.44
CA SER A 51 -21.86 -2.68 1.21
C SER A 51 -20.37 -2.40 1.13
N GLY A 52 -19.57 -3.27 1.73
CA GLY A 52 -18.13 -3.17 1.63
C GLY A 52 -17.42 -4.48 1.89
N VAL A 53 -16.15 -4.47 1.53
CA VAL A 53 -15.20 -5.53 1.83
C VAL A 53 -13.94 -4.87 2.35
N THR A 54 -13.46 -5.39 3.46
CA THR A 54 -12.18 -5.06 4.05
C THR A 54 -11.31 -6.31 4.01
N VAL A 55 -10.08 -6.18 3.50
CA VAL A 55 -9.07 -7.24 3.49
C VAL A 55 -7.84 -6.72 4.20
N SER A 56 -7.42 -7.40 5.26
CA SER A 56 -6.16 -7.15 5.94
C SER A 56 -5.20 -8.30 5.66
N THR A 57 -3.94 -8.00 5.43
CA THR A 57 -2.88 -9.00 5.26
C THR A 57 -1.64 -8.58 6.03
N ASP A 58 -1.10 -9.51 6.79
CA ASP A 58 0.13 -9.30 7.55
C ASP A 58 1.20 -10.28 7.08
N VAL A 59 2.41 -9.76 6.91
CA VAL A 59 3.56 -10.50 6.38
C VAL A 59 4.78 -10.15 7.20
N SER A 60 5.33 -11.13 7.92
CA SER A 60 6.56 -10.93 8.69
C SER A 60 7.77 -10.92 7.78
N THR A 61 8.50 -9.82 7.75
CA THR A 61 9.75 -9.72 6.97
C THR A 61 10.92 -10.38 7.71
N PRO A 62 11.95 -10.87 7.00
CA PRO A 62 13.17 -11.41 7.62
C PRO A 62 13.91 -10.42 8.54
N SER A 63 13.65 -9.12 8.40
CA SER A 63 14.24 -8.07 9.26
C SER A 63 13.55 -7.88 10.62
N GLY A 64 12.52 -8.68 10.92
CA GLY A 64 11.71 -8.52 12.14
C GLY A 64 10.74 -7.33 12.08
N LEU A 65 10.50 -6.78 10.89
CA LEU A 65 9.42 -5.84 10.62
C LEU A 65 8.19 -6.62 10.16
N GLU A 66 7.01 -6.27 10.64
CA GLU A 66 5.76 -6.77 10.11
C GLU A 66 5.25 -5.79 9.04
N SER A 67 4.90 -6.30 7.86
CA SER A 67 4.25 -5.50 6.83
C SER A 67 2.77 -5.80 6.87
N SER A 68 1.98 -4.79 7.14
CA SER A 68 0.53 -4.86 7.14
C SER A 68 -0.02 -4.12 5.91
N SER A 69 -1.02 -4.69 5.25
CA SER A 69 -1.76 -3.99 4.20
C SER A 69 -3.25 -4.12 4.42
N TYR A 70 -3.94 -2.99 4.25
CA TYR A 70 -5.35 -2.84 4.51
C TYR A 70 -6.03 -2.35 3.25
N ASN A 71 -6.91 -3.16 2.68
CA ASN A 71 -7.72 -2.79 1.53
C ASN A 71 -9.19 -2.70 1.94
N SER A 72 -9.80 -1.54 1.78
CA SER A 72 -11.24 -1.33 1.97
C SER A 72 -11.87 -0.87 0.68
N SER A 73 -12.97 -1.49 0.30
CA SER A 73 -13.84 -1.03 -0.78
C SER A 73 -15.25 -0.94 -0.25
N SER A 74 -15.86 0.24 -0.28
CA SER A 74 -17.26 0.45 0.06
C SER A 74 -18.05 1.00 -1.13
N THR A 75 -19.34 0.71 -1.16
CA THR A 75 -20.28 1.24 -2.14
C THR A 75 -21.57 1.59 -1.43
N TYR A 76 -22.03 2.81 -1.66
CA TYR A 76 -23.26 3.34 -1.08
C TYR A 76 -23.98 4.25 -2.10
N PRO A 77 -25.28 4.51 -1.93
CA PRO A 77 -26.05 5.37 -2.80
C PRO A 77 -25.58 6.82 -2.73
N ASP A 78 -25.62 7.53 -3.86
CA ASP A 78 -25.28 8.94 -3.91
C ASP A 78 -26.49 9.80 -3.54
N ASP A 79 -26.41 10.50 -2.41
CA ASP A 79 -27.48 11.36 -1.89
C ASP A 79 -27.77 12.57 -2.80
N GLN A 80 -26.82 12.95 -3.67
CA GLN A 80 -26.95 14.11 -4.54
C GLN A 80 -27.52 13.77 -5.92
N SER A 81 -27.54 12.49 -6.31
CA SER A 81 -27.97 12.09 -7.65
C SER A 81 -28.71 10.75 -7.63
N ALA A 82 -30.03 10.80 -7.80
CA ALA A 82 -30.90 9.63 -7.74
C ALA A 82 -30.47 8.54 -8.74
N GLY A 83 -30.16 7.34 -8.23
CA GLY A 83 -29.71 6.19 -9.02
C GLY A 83 -28.20 6.13 -9.27
N SER A 84 -27.42 7.10 -8.79
CA SER A 84 -25.97 7.05 -8.75
C SER A 84 -25.49 6.35 -7.47
N THR A 85 -24.29 5.77 -7.52
CA THR A 85 -23.61 5.20 -6.35
C THR A 85 -22.25 5.85 -6.21
N VAL A 86 -21.84 6.03 -4.97
CA VAL A 86 -20.49 6.39 -4.59
C VAL A 86 -19.75 5.10 -4.24
N ARG A 87 -18.61 4.88 -4.88
CA ARG A 87 -17.69 3.80 -4.56
C ARG A 87 -16.40 4.38 -4.02
N THR A 88 -16.05 4.02 -2.80
CA THR A 88 -14.78 4.41 -2.17
C THR A 88 -13.87 3.19 -2.11
N ARG A 89 -12.59 3.36 -2.43
CA ARG A 89 -11.52 2.38 -2.26
C ARG A 89 -10.38 3.02 -1.51
N ILE A 90 -9.87 2.33 -0.49
CA ILE A 90 -8.73 2.75 0.32
C ILE A 90 -7.78 1.57 0.38
N ASN A 91 -6.51 1.78 0.07
CA ASN A 91 -5.47 0.78 0.24
C ASN A 91 -4.32 1.38 1.03
N THR A 92 -4.16 0.96 2.27
CA THR A 92 -3.10 1.45 3.17
C THR A 92 -2.02 0.39 3.32
N HIS A 93 -0.78 0.83 3.36
CA HIS A 93 0.38 0.01 3.61
C HIS A 93 1.10 0.55 4.85
N SER A 94 1.41 -0.34 5.79
CA SER A 94 2.09 0.00 7.03
C SER A 94 3.21 -0.98 7.33
N LEU A 95 4.21 -0.49 8.06
CA LEU A 95 5.28 -1.28 8.64
C LEU A 95 5.17 -1.17 10.15
N ASP A 96 5.07 -2.31 10.81
CA ASP A 96 4.98 -2.43 12.25
C ASP A 96 6.32 -2.92 12.83
N ARG A 97 6.79 -2.23 13.87
CA ARG A 97 7.97 -2.62 14.65
C ARG A 97 7.69 -2.40 16.13
N ASN A 98 7.76 -3.46 16.93
CA ASN A 98 7.60 -3.37 18.39
C ASN A 98 6.28 -2.69 18.84
N GLY A 99 5.20 -2.86 18.07
CA GLY A 99 3.90 -2.21 18.35
C GLY A 99 3.79 -0.75 17.88
N GLU A 100 4.83 -0.20 17.27
CA GLU A 100 4.78 1.09 16.57
C GLU A 100 4.49 0.85 15.08
N SER A 101 3.39 1.45 14.60
CA SER A 101 2.96 1.36 13.21
C SER A 101 3.35 2.61 12.43
N ILE A 102 4.00 2.43 11.29
CA ILE A 102 4.39 3.50 10.38
C ILE A 102 3.59 3.31 9.08
N GLU A 103 2.66 4.21 8.79
CA GLU A 103 2.01 4.25 7.47
C GLU A 103 3.07 4.61 6.42
N VAL A 104 3.30 3.72 5.45
CA VAL A 104 4.25 3.96 4.35
C VAL A 104 3.57 4.49 3.11
N GLY A 105 2.26 4.29 2.98
CA GLY A 105 1.47 4.93 1.93
C GLY A 105 0.01 4.53 1.96
N GLN A 106 -0.79 5.33 1.27
CA GLN A 106 -2.22 5.15 1.15
C GLN A 106 -2.63 5.45 -0.29
N HIS A 107 -3.53 4.63 -0.84
CA HIS A 107 -4.20 4.89 -2.11
C HIS A 107 -5.69 5.05 -1.86
N TYR A 108 -6.18 6.27 -1.95
CA TYR A 108 -7.58 6.60 -1.89
C TYR A 108 -8.14 6.80 -3.30
N ALA A 109 -9.32 6.25 -3.57
CA ALA A 109 -10.06 6.55 -4.77
C ALA A 109 -11.56 6.55 -4.49
N GLN A 110 -12.23 7.65 -4.82
CA GLN A 110 -13.68 7.76 -4.79
C GLN A 110 -14.21 7.92 -6.21
N THR A 111 -15.22 7.13 -6.56
CA THR A 111 -15.91 7.20 -7.83
C THR A 111 -17.39 7.47 -7.60
N THR A 112 -17.88 8.57 -8.16
CA THR A 112 -19.30 8.93 -8.14
C THR A 112 -19.77 9.04 -9.58
N GLY A 113 -20.68 8.15 -10.00
CA GLY A 113 -21.06 8.04 -11.40
C GLY A 113 -19.86 7.75 -12.31
N ARG A 114 -19.46 8.73 -13.14
CA ARG A 114 -18.27 8.65 -14.03
C ARG A 114 -17.07 9.45 -13.54
N CYS A 115 -17.20 10.16 -12.43
CA CYS A 115 -16.18 11.00 -11.86
C CYS A 115 -15.32 10.17 -10.92
N THR A 116 -13.99 10.27 -11.01
CA THR A 116 -13.09 9.63 -10.05
C THR A 116 -12.11 10.64 -9.48
N ASP A 117 -12.09 10.78 -8.15
CA ASP A 117 -11.05 11.49 -7.40
C ASP A 117 -10.10 10.45 -6.81
N ARG A 118 -8.79 10.61 -7.02
CA ARG A 118 -7.74 9.76 -6.45
C ARG A 118 -6.77 10.59 -5.64
N GLU A 119 -6.36 10.08 -4.51
CA GLU A 119 -5.30 10.65 -3.70
C GLU A 119 -4.36 9.52 -3.25
N ASP A 120 -3.08 9.66 -3.58
CA ASP A 120 -2.04 8.73 -3.17
C ASP A 120 -1.10 9.44 -2.20
N SER A 121 -0.93 8.89 -1.00
CA SER A 121 0.07 9.32 -0.02
C SER A 121 1.24 8.33 -0.01
N GLN A 122 2.45 8.86 0.20
CA GLN A 122 3.64 8.03 0.40
C GLN A 122 4.59 8.67 1.42
N GLN A 123 5.01 7.88 2.39
CA GLN A 123 6.05 8.26 3.35
C GLN A 123 7.42 8.08 2.67
N VAL A 124 8.16 9.18 2.51
CA VAL A 124 9.53 9.18 2.01
C VAL A 124 10.42 9.79 3.07
N ARG A 125 11.15 8.92 3.80
CA ARG A 125 11.98 9.32 4.96
C ARG A 125 11.07 10.01 5.99
N ASP A 126 11.40 11.25 6.37
CA ASP A 126 10.66 12.02 7.38
C ASP A 126 9.57 12.92 6.77
N ARG A 127 9.13 12.64 5.54
CA ARG A 127 8.13 13.44 4.83
C ARG A 127 7.01 12.59 4.27
N LEU A 128 5.79 13.11 4.37
CA LEU A 128 4.62 12.57 3.70
C LEU A 128 4.38 13.36 2.41
N LEU A 129 4.35 12.66 1.28
CA LEU A 129 4.04 13.25 -0.04
C LEU A 129 2.62 12.85 -0.43
N TYR A 130 1.94 13.76 -1.13
CA TYR A 130 0.59 13.56 -1.64
C TYR A 130 0.53 13.84 -3.13
N ASN A 131 -0.03 12.91 -3.89
CA ASN A 131 -0.38 13.09 -5.29
C ASN A 131 -1.90 12.97 -5.41
N ARG A 132 -2.57 14.05 -5.82
CA ARG A 132 -4.01 14.05 -6.06
C ARG A 132 -4.31 14.18 -7.54
N GLU A 133 -5.14 13.29 -8.05
CA GLU A 133 -5.57 13.24 -9.45
C GLU A 133 -7.09 13.20 -9.52
N VAL A 134 -7.68 14.19 -10.20
CA VAL A 134 -9.13 14.23 -10.46
C VAL A 134 -9.37 13.91 -11.93
N TYR A 135 -10.06 12.80 -12.20
CA TYR A 135 -10.43 12.39 -13.54
C TYR A 135 -11.78 12.99 -13.93
N TYR A 136 -11.79 13.75 -15.03
CA TYR A 136 -12.92 14.57 -15.46
C TYR A 136 -14.20 13.78 -15.76
N CYS A 137 -15.30 14.30 -15.22
CA CYS A 137 -16.67 13.97 -15.58
C CYS A 137 -17.00 14.55 -16.96
N ARG A 138 -17.56 13.73 -17.87
CA ARG A 138 -18.25 14.19 -19.07
C ARG A 138 -19.72 13.83 -19.00
#